data_AF-A0A3T1AP73-F1
#
_entry.id   AF-A0A3T1AP73-F1
#
_cell.length_a   1.000
_cell.length_b   1.000
_cell.length_c   1.000
_cell.angle_alpha   90.00
_cell.angle_beta   90.00
_cell.angle_gamma   90.00
#
_symmetry.space_group_name_H-M   'P 1'
#
loop_
_entity.id
_entity.type
_entity.pdbx_description
1 polymer ?
#
loop_
_entity_poly.entity_id
_entity_poly.type
_entity_poly.pdbx_seq_one_letter_code
_entity_poly.pdbx_strand_id
1 'polypeptide(L)'
;MLDPGFRGAPDRPFDAGGLYVHSHNSCEFAEIPGLPGVRGARVEGVGANNDTHIAPGGRNAAGAFRLGMRPGATYTASVSIYLPEPLTGTLNPAALRLVPGCIVDEAPKWTLAQSAPARNEFGHHRISVTFTIPENATAAWIRLHSGMAAGNGVVYWYDYSLTETSVALDHFDGSSAPTDFHTFEWIGEPDASPSKRTVRVSPSATPAEIAAETVRLARAGVTDEAAFLRRQISGDRMTTARIALAAGDEEKALKALRRVVKAGDPDGEAAFELGRIALAEHKWAAAEKLLRTAVSKQPSLPERGYALAFALDKLKRREDSKRASKAALVHDTKLPFDGPAVLDLDVKSFGARRELGVFLAENLTQIRTQAEQRLARPVVSTFDQPIFIYWAQGFESAPPVVRACLAGLKANNPESRVHELTDANIGAYVDVPGGLLEALDGNRTHFSDLLRLLLLEKFGGIWVDGTCLVSEPLRPHITKALERSSLFAFNYTGPYISSWFLAARPGSYAVHLWRAACFLWWERRGELIDYFLMHHVFEMLYHLDERFRADWDAGLRLNSKPPHALQEVMLQAYDPDMYQTVMEGAFAHKLRYKYRAHELRSESYLARIIRGDLP
;
A
#
# COMPACT_ATOMS: atom_id res chain seq x y z
N MET A 1 -26.82 8.59 8.02
CA MET A 1 -26.00 7.35 8.04
C MET A 1 -26.72 6.33 8.88
N LEU A 2 -26.71 5.08 8.43
CA LEU A 2 -27.18 3.97 9.24
C LEU A 2 -25.97 3.27 9.80
N ASP A 3 -25.70 3.55 11.07
CA ASP A 3 -24.99 2.62 11.93
C ASP A 3 -26.09 1.98 12.80
N PRO A 4 -26.46 0.71 12.56
CA PRO A 4 -27.41 0.05 13.45
C PRO A 4 -26.84 -0.10 14.87
N GLY A 5 -25.57 0.25 15.09
CA GLY A 5 -24.86 0.06 16.33
C GLY A 5 -24.63 -1.43 16.51
N PHE A 6 -23.38 -1.85 16.69
CA PHE A 6 -23.11 -3.16 17.30
C PHE A 6 -23.42 -3.10 18.81
N ARG A 7 -24.61 -2.58 19.16
CA ARG A 7 -25.03 -2.15 20.49
C ARG A 7 -26.44 -2.68 20.73
N GLY A 8 -26.57 -3.65 21.63
CA GLY A 8 -27.83 -4.37 21.86
C GLY A 8 -27.58 -5.82 22.26
N ALA A 9 -28.51 -6.72 21.92
CA ALA A 9 -28.25 -8.17 21.93
C ALA A 9 -28.17 -8.65 20.47
N PRO A 10 -27.29 -9.62 20.13
CA PRO A 10 -27.30 -10.30 18.83
C PRO A 10 -28.69 -10.88 18.49
N ASP A 11 -29.02 -11.03 17.21
CA ASP A 11 -30.28 -11.64 16.71
C ASP A 11 -31.58 -10.90 17.02
N ARG A 12 -31.54 -9.58 17.06
CA ARG A 12 -32.79 -8.78 17.06
C ARG A 12 -33.45 -8.78 15.66
N PRO A 13 -34.79 -8.83 15.59
CA PRO A 13 -35.53 -8.61 14.34
C PRO A 13 -35.21 -7.23 13.73
N PHE A 14 -35.44 -7.09 12.41
CA PHE A 14 -35.25 -5.82 11.68
C PHE A 14 -35.94 -4.63 12.37
N ASP A 15 -37.19 -4.85 12.81
CA ASP A 15 -38.05 -3.85 13.45
C ASP A 15 -37.52 -3.39 14.84
N ALA A 16 -36.52 -4.09 15.38
CA ALA A 16 -35.86 -3.80 16.67
C ALA A 16 -34.39 -3.34 16.49
N GLY A 17 -34.00 -2.91 15.28
CA GLY A 17 -32.65 -2.39 14.99
C GLY A 17 -31.55 -3.46 14.92
N GLY A 18 -31.90 -4.70 14.57
CA GLY A 18 -31.04 -5.83 14.85
C GLY A 18 -29.90 -6.15 13.88
N LEU A 19 -29.06 -7.08 14.34
CA LEU A 19 -28.02 -7.77 13.58
C LEU A 19 -28.48 -9.20 13.30
N TYR A 20 -28.53 -9.60 12.03
CA TYR A 20 -28.74 -11.01 11.70
C TYR A 20 -27.44 -11.79 11.90
N VAL A 21 -27.49 -12.88 12.65
CA VAL A 21 -26.40 -13.84 12.80
C VAL A 21 -26.73 -15.09 11.99
N HIS A 22 -25.85 -15.47 11.06
CA HIS A 22 -26.05 -16.69 10.28
C HIS A 22 -25.90 -17.93 11.16
N SER A 23 -26.63 -19.01 10.86
CA SER A 23 -26.68 -20.23 11.68
C SER A 23 -25.33 -20.97 11.81
N HIS A 24 -24.31 -20.56 11.06
CA HIS A 24 -22.97 -21.15 11.11
C HIS A 24 -22.00 -20.39 12.02
N ASN A 25 -22.39 -19.22 12.55
CA ASN A 25 -21.59 -18.48 13.50
C ASN A 25 -22.39 -18.05 14.73
N SER A 26 -21.68 -17.79 15.81
CA SER A 26 -22.16 -17.04 16.95
C SER A 26 -21.73 -15.59 16.79
N CYS A 27 -22.41 -14.71 17.50
CA CYS A 27 -22.02 -13.33 17.64
C CYS A 27 -22.27 -12.91 19.07
N GLU A 28 -21.35 -12.14 19.65
CA GLU A 28 -21.57 -11.40 20.88
C GLU A 28 -21.01 -9.99 20.72
N PHE A 29 -21.51 -9.03 21.50
CA PHE A 29 -20.94 -7.67 21.47
C PHE A 29 -19.88 -7.51 22.56
N ALA A 30 -18.66 -7.27 22.15
CA ALA A 30 -17.50 -7.12 23.02
C ALA A 30 -16.81 -5.77 22.79
N GLU A 31 -16.03 -5.33 23.78
CA GLU A 31 -15.12 -4.20 23.61
C GLU A 31 -14.02 -4.55 22.61
N ILE A 32 -13.62 -3.58 21.80
CA ILE A 32 -12.62 -3.76 20.77
C ILE A 32 -11.23 -3.67 21.39
N PRO A 33 -10.39 -4.72 21.28
CA PRO A 33 -9.05 -4.69 21.83
C PRO A 33 -8.25 -3.50 21.30
N GLY A 34 -7.58 -2.77 22.20
CA GLY A 34 -6.81 -1.58 21.87
C GLY A 34 -7.63 -0.29 21.67
N LEU A 35 -8.96 -0.34 21.73
CA LEU A 35 -9.85 0.83 21.57
C LEU A 35 -10.85 0.93 22.74
N PRO A 36 -10.44 1.53 23.87
CA PRO A 36 -11.29 1.63 25.06
C PRO A 36 -12.66 2.28 24.76
N GLY A 37 -13.73 1.65 25.23
CA GLY A 37 -15.11 2.13 25.08
C GLY A 37 -15.73 1.88 23.69
N VAL A 38 -14.98 1.39 22.71
CA VAL A 38 -15.52 0.99 21.41
C VAL A 38 -16.03 -0.45 21.51
N ARG A 39 -17.30 -0.68 21.15
CA ARG A 39 -17.89 -2.04 21.11
C ARG A 39 -18.18 -2.47 19.68
N GLY A 40 -18.04 -3.77 19.42
CA GLY A 40 -18.32 -4.37 18.12
C GLY A 40 -18.81 -5.81 18.21
N ALA A 41 -19.19 -6.37 17.07
CA ALA A 41 -19.61 -7.75 16.91
C ALA A 41 -18.39 -8.68 16.87
N ARG A 42 -18.18 -9.43 17.94
CA ARG A 42 -17.23 -10.54 18.01
C ARG A 42 -17.91 -11.80 17.44
N VAL A 43 -17.39 -12.30 16.33
CA VAL A 43 -17.98 -13.40 15.55
C VAL A 43 -17.05 -14.61 15.53
N GLU A 44 -17.61 -15.79 15.81
CA GLU A 44 -16.91 -17.08 15.78
C GLU A 44 -17.74 -18.14 15.04
N GLY A 45 -17.10 -19.07 14.36
CA GLY A 45 -17.81 -20.21 13.77
C GLY A 45 -18.33 -21.18 14.84
N VAL A 46 -19.49 -21.81 14.58
CA VAL A 46 -20.14 -22.76 15.53
C VAL A 46 -20.11 -24.21 15.01
N GLY A 47 -19.82 -24.41 13.72
CA GLY A 47 -19.67 -25.75 13.13
C GLY A 47 -18.60 -25.81 12.06
N ALA A 48 -18.62 -26.88 11.26
CA ALA A 48 -17.64 -27.11 10.19
C ALA A 48 -17.84 -26.19 8.96
N ASN A 49 -19.00 -25.55 8.82
CA ASN A 49 -19.27 -24.65 7.69
C ASN A 49 -18.59 -23.29 7.91
N ASN A 50 -17.87 -22.81 6.91
CA ASN A 50 -17.17 -21.54 6.91
C ASN A 50 -17.98 -20.39 6.26
N ASP A 51 -19.20 -20.63 5.78
CA ASP A 51 -20.16 -19.58 5.39
C ASP A 51 -20.71 -18.87 6.64
N THR A 52 -19.81 -18.17 7.32
CA THR A 52 -20.07 -17.40 8.51
C THR A 52 -20.14 -15.92 8.17
N HIS A 53 -21.28 -15.32 8.48
CA HIS A 53 -21.53 -13.94 8.20
C HIS A 53 -22.55 -13.37 9.18
N ILE A 54 -22.46 -12.06 9.36
CA ILE A 54 -23.51 -11.26 10.00
C ILE A 54 -24.06 -10.28 8.97
N ALA A 55 -25.32 -9.88 9.13
CA ALA A 55 -25.92 -8.87 8.26
C ALA A 55 -26.57 -7.77 9.11
N PRO A 56 -25.97 -6.57 9.14
CA PRO A 56 -26.58 -5.40 9.76
C PRO A 56 -27.96 -5.12 9.15
N GLY A 57 -28.93 -4.77 10.00
CA GLY A 57 -30.34 -4.61 9.60
C GLY A 57 -31.17 -5.89 9.59
N GLY A 58 -30.80 -6.91 10.38
CA GLY A 58 -31.62 -8.08 10.69
C GLY A 58 -32.06 -8.94 9.50
N ARG A 59 -32.97 -9.88 9.77
CA ARG A 59 -33.69 -10.68 8.76
C ARG A 59 -35.14 -10.19 8.69
N ASN A 60 -35.67 -9.96 7.49
CA ASN A 60 -37.10 -9.76 7.29
C ASN A 60 -37.69 -10.99 6.59
N ALA A 61 -38.89 -11.42 7.00
CA ALA A 61 -39.60 -12.51 6.34
C ALA A 61 -40.19 -12.09 4.98
N ALA A 62 -40.34 -10.78 4.75
CA ALA A 62 -40.97 -10.19 3.58
C ALA A 62 -39.99 -9.79 2.45
N GLY A 63 -38.67 -10.02 2.61
CA GLY A 63 -37.69 -9.70 1.57
C GLY A 63 -37.54 -8.20 1.26
N ALA A 64 -37.88 -7.30 2.17
CA ALA A 64 -37.75 -5.86 1.93
C ALA A 64 -36.29 -5.35 1.96
N PHE A 65 -36.09 -4.11 1.50
CA PHE A 65 -34.81 -3.41 1.61
C PHE A 65 -34.36 -3.24 3.07
N ARG A 66 -33.16 -3.75 3.39
CA ARG A 66 -32.56 -3.55 4.72
C ARG A 66 -31.95 -2.16 4.83
N LEU A 67 -31.87 -1.66 6.07
CA LEU A 67 -31.21 -0.41 6.39
C LEU A 67 -31.68 0.75 5.47
N GLY A 68 -32.99 0.87 5.24
CA GLY A 68 -33.56 1.95 4.45
C GLY A 68 -33.02 2.09 3.02
N MET A 69 -32.37 1.06 2.47
CA MET A 69 -31.87 1.08 1.09
C MET A 69 -33.02 1.23 0.10
N ARG A 70 -32.76 1.85 -1.04
CA ARG A 70 -33.76 2.11 -2.08
C ARG A 70 -33.24 1.69 -3.45
N PRO A 71 -34.12 1.20 -4.35
CA PRO A 71 -33.77 1.00 -5.76
C PRO A 71 -33.21 2.27 -6.40
N GLY A 72 -32.23 2.11 -7.29
CA GLY A 72 -31.60 3.22 -8.04
C GLY A 72 -30.59 4.05 -7.24
N ALA A 73 -30.59 3.96 -5.90
CA ALA A 73 -29.67 4.73 -5.07
C ALA A 73 -28.29 4.07 -4.96
N THR A 74 -27.26 4.90 -4.82
CA THR A 74 -25.87 4.49 -4.61
C THR A 74 -25.50 4.62 -3.14
N TYR A 75 -24.87 3.58 -2.61
CA TYR A 75 -24.46 3.49 -1.23
C TYR A 75 -22.99 3.12 -1.12
N THR A 76 -22.37 3.62 -0.07
CA THR A 76 -21.07 3.14 0.42
C THR A 76 -21.28 2.50 1.78
N ALA A 77 -20.89 1.23 1.89
CA ALA A 77 -20.81 0.50 3.14
C ALA A 77 -19.35 0.42 3.59
N SER A 78 -19.07 0.71 4.85
CA SER A 78 -17.73 0.65 5.42
C SER A 78 -17.76 -0.01 6.79
N VAL A 79 -16.71 -0.77 7.13
CA VAL A 79 -16.59 -1.44 8.41
C VAL A 79 -15.13 -1.59 8.83
N SER A 80 -14.88 -1.53 10.13
CA SER A 80 -13.58 -1.76 10.73
C SER A 80 -13.52 -3.19 11.23
N ILE A 81 -12.36 -3.81 11.08
CA ILE A 81 -12.12 -5.19 11.47
C ILE A 81 -10.93 -5.21 12.41
N TYR A 82 -11.06 -5.91 13.53
CA TYR A 82 -9.93 -6.28 14.34
C TYR A 82 -9.75 -7.80 14.33
N LEU A 83 -8.54 -8.24 14.00
CA LEU A 83 -8.13 -9.63 14.08
C LEU A 83 -7.10 -9.78 15.21
N PRO A 84 -7.41 -10.54 16.28
CA PRO A 84 -6.42 -10.86 17.30
C PRO A 84 -5.36 -11.83 16.77
N GLU A 85 -5.75 -12.67 15.81
CA GLU A 85 -4.88 -13.59 15.10
C GLU A 85 -5.42 -13.82 13.68
N PRO A 86 -4.55 -14.23 12.73
CA PRO A 86 -5.02 -14.65 11.42
C PRO A 86 -5.92 -15.88 11.54
N LEU A 87 -7.07 -15.83 10.86
CA LEU A 87 -7.98 -16.95 10.66
C LEU A 87 -7.25 -18.13 10.02
N THR A 88 -7.66 -19.35 10.39
CA THR A 88 -7.02 -20.60 9.96
C THR A 88 -8.01 -21.52 9.24
N GLY A 89 -7.55 -22.70 8.83
CA GLY A 89 -8.38 -23.67 8.10
C GLY A 89 -8.74 -23.22 6.68
N THR A 90 -9.75 -23.88 6.10
CA THR A 90 -10.28 -23.47 4.79
C THR A 90 -11.21 -22.28 5.01
N LEU A 91 -10.81 -21.12 4.51
CA LEU A 91 -11.62 -19.90 4.58
C LEU A 91 -12.64 -19.85 3.44
N ASN A 92 -13.76 -19.18 3.70
CA ASN A 92 -14.72 -18.87 2.65
C ASN A 92 -14.07 -17.94 1.60
N PRO A 93 -14.35 -18.09 0.29
CA PRO A 93 -13.83 -17.18 -0.73
C PRO A 93 -14.19 -15.69 -0.50
N ALA A 94 -15.30 -15.43 0.20
CA ALA A 94 -15.73 -14.09 0.60
C ALA A 94 -15.24 -13.66 1.98
N ALA A 95 -14.38 -14.43 2.65
CA ALA A 95 -13.89 -14.12 3.99
C ALA A 95 -13.31 -12.70 4.08
N LEU A 96 -13.58 -12.05 5.21
CA LEU A 96 -13.14 -10.70 5.55
C LEU A 96 -13.57 -9.64 4.53
N ARG A 97 -14.79 -9.76 3.97
CA ARG A 97 -15.35 -8.80 3.00
C ARG A 97 -16.73 -8.30 3.38
N LEU A 98 -17.05 -7.13 2.84
CA LEU A 98 -18.40 -6.64 2.67
C LEU A 98 -18.96 -7.16 1.34
N VAL A 99 -20.11 -7.81 1.38
CA VAL A 99 -20.79 -8.35 0.20
C VAL A 99 -22.26 -7.90 0.18
N PRO A 100 -22.55 -6.76 -0.48
CA PRO A 100 -23.90 -6.35 -0.82
C PRO A 100 -24.56 -7.35 -1.76
N GLY A 101 -25.86 -7.60 -1.56
CA GLY A 101 -26.69 -8.41 -2.42
C GLY A 101 -28.09 -7.81 -2.57
N CYS A 102 -28.83 -8.27 -3.57
CA CYS A 102 -30.19 -7.81 -3.85
C CYS A 102 -31.05 -8.93 -4.44
N ILE A 103 -32.36 -8.72 -4.50
CA ILE A 103 -33.26 -9.52 -5.34
C ILE A 103 -33.64 -8.67 -6.54
N VAL A 104 -33.50 -9.23 -7.74
CA VAL A 104 -33.86 -8.62 -9.02
C VAL A 104 -34.62 -9.66 -9.82
N ASP A 105 -35.76 -9.30 -10.38
CA ASP A 105 -36.64 -10.21 -11.15
C ASP A 105 -36.94 -11.51 -10.37
N GLU A 106 -37.27 -11.38 -9.08
CA GLU A 106 -37.53 -12.47 -8.13
C GLU A 106 -36.35 -13.42 -7.85
N ALA A 107 -35.18 -13.16 -8.43
CA ALA A 107 -33.97 -13.96 -8.24
C ALA A 107 -32.95 -13.24 -7.32
N PRO A 108 -32.36 -13.94 -6.33
CA PRO A 108 -31.32 -13.35 -5.49
C PRO A 108 -30.00 -13.21 -6.26
N LYS A 109 -29.55 -11.98 -6.43
CA LYS A 109 -28.17 -11.65 -6.76
C LYS A 109 -27.35 -11.52 -5.48
N TRP A 110 -26.78 -12.64 -5.05
CA TRP A 110 -26.03 -12.76 -3.79
C TRP A 110 -24.76 -11.90 -3.68
N THR A 111 -24.28 -11.40 -4.82
CA THR A 111 -23.10 -10.54 -4.91
C THR A 111 -23.37 -9.46 -5.96
N LEU A 112 -23.72 -8.27 -5.46
CA LEU A 112 -23.86 -7.07 -6.27
C LEU A 112 -22.51 -6.38 -6.47
N ALA A 113 -21.71 -6.34 -5.40
CA ALA A 113 -20.34 -5.85 -5.35
C ALA A 113 -19.60 -6.59 -4.21
N GLN A 114 -18.29 -6.40 -4.10
CA GLN A 114 -17.50 -6.88 -2.97
C GLN A 114 -16.42 -5.85 -2.62
N SER A 115 -16.16 -5.62 -1.33
CA SER A 115 -14.97 -4.89 -0.92
C SER A 115 -13.71 -5.71 -1.25
N ALA A 116 -12.54 -5.06 -1.30
CA ALA A 116 -11.28 -5.78 -1.07
C ALA A 116 -11.36 -6.55 0.27
N PRO A 117 -10.71 -7.72 0.40
CA PRO A 117 -10.68 -8.41 1.68
C PRO A 117 -9.79 -7.62 2.63
N ALA A 118 -10.15 -7.56 3.91
CA ALA A 118 -9.15 -7.19 4.90
C ALA A 118 -8.05 -8.25 4.90
N ARG A 119 -6.80 -7.84 5.19
CA ARG A 119 -5.72 -8.79 5.33
C ARG A 119 -6.04 -9.74 6.48
N ASN A 120 -5.83 -11.03 6.24
CA ASN A 120 -5.92 -12.04 7.28
C ASN A 120 -4.63 -11.99 8.14
N GLU A 121 -4.47 -10.91 8.91
CA GLU A 121 -3.29 -10.59 9.71
C GLU A 121 -3.71 -9.85 10.98
N PHE A 122 -2.87 -9.86 12.03
CA PHE A 122 -3.19 -9.11 13.25
C PHE A 122 -3.34 -7.61 13.03
N GLY A 123 -4.30 -7.04 13.76
CA GLY A 123 -4.45 -5.61 13.94
C GLY A 123 -5.78 -5.10 13.42
N HIS A 124 -5.84 -3.77 13.33
CA HIS A 124 -7.02 -3.06 12.86
C HIS A 124 -6.93 -2.82 11.35
N HIS A 125 -8.02 -3.13 10.67
CA HIS A 125 -8.22 -2.96 9.23
C HIS A 125 -9.52 -2.17 9.00
N ARG A 126 -9.60 -1.46 7.89
CA ARG A 126 -10.82 -0.76 7.45
C ARG A 126 -11.07 -1.12 6.01
N ILE A 127 -12.27 -1.60 5.71
CA ILE A 127 -12.69 -1.93 4.34
C ILE A 127 -13.99 -1.22 4.01
N SER A 128 -14.19 -0.95 2.72
CA SER A 128 -15.41 -0.35 2.20
C SER A 128 -15.78 -0.91 0.84
N VAL A 129 -17.05 -0.76 0.47
CA VAL A 129 -17.57 -1.10 -0.86
C VAL A 129 -18.63 -0.08 -1.25
N THR A 130 -18.51 0.45 -2.47
CA THR A 130 -19.51 1.33 -3.09
C THR A 130 -20.31 0.52 -4.10
N PHE A 131 -21.64 0.64 -4.08
CA PHE A 131 -22.53 -0.13 -4.94
C PHE A 131 -23.83 0.61 -5.20
N THR A 132 -24.43 0.37 -6.37
CA THR A 132 -25.72 0.92 -6.76
C THR A 132 -26.77 -0.18 -6.76
N ILE A 133 -27.87 0.03 -6.04
CA ILE A 133 -28.99 -0.92 -6.07
C ILE A 133 -29.70 -0.81 -7.43
N PRO A 134 -29.91 -1.92 -8.16
CA PRO A 134 -30.65 -1.89 -9.42
C PRO A 134 -32.05 -1.27 -9.24
N GLU A 135 -32.54 -0.52 -10.23
CA GLU A 135 -33.84 0.15 -10.17
C GLU A 135 -35.02 -0.82 -10.03
N ASN A 136 -34.89 -2.02 -10.61
CA ASN A 136 -35.89 -3.09 -10.52
C ASN A 136 -35.65 -4.05 -9.35
N ALA A 137 -34.74 -3.71 -8.41
CA ALA A 137 -34.56 -4.53 -7.22
C ALA A 137 -35.83 -4.50 -6.36
N THR A 138 -36.13 -5.60 -5.68
CA THR A 138 -37.22 -5.70 -4.70
C THR A 138 -36.70 -5.86 -3.27
N ALA A 139 -35.41 -6.17 -3.12
CA ALA A 139 -34.72 -6.37 -1.85
C ALA A 139 -33.26 -5.94 -1.95
N ALA A 140 -32.65 -5.54 -0.83
CA ALA A 140 -31.20 -5.39 -0.71
C ALA A 140 -30.72 -5.66 0.72
N TRP A 141 -29.49 -6.18 0.85
CA TRP A 141 -28.81 -6.46 2.12
C TRP A 141 -27.30 -6.34 1.96
N ILE A 142 -26.58 -6.33 3.09
CA ILE A 142 -25.12 -6.36 3.11
C ILE A 142 -24.69 -7.45 4.09
N ARG A 143 -23.85 -8.38 3.62
CA ARG A 143 -23.22 -9.40 4.47
C ARG A 143 -21.81 -8.98 4.82
N LEU A 144 -21.47 -9.07 6.10
CA LEU A 144 -20.11 -8.99 6.63
C LEU A 144 -19.64 -10.42 6.80
N HIS A 145 -18.85 -10.89 5.85
CA HIS A 145 -18.38 -12.28 5.80
C HIS A 145 -17.16 -12.45 6.69
N SER A 146 -17.31 -13.15 7.81
CA SER A 146 -16.17 -13.54 8.66
C SER A 146 -15.38 -14.67 7.99
N GLY A 147 -16.09 -15.68 7.49
CA GLY A 147 -15.54 -16.67 6.56
C GLY A 147 -14.67 -17.77 7.18
N MET A 148 -14.83 -18.06 8.48
CA MET A 148 -14.14 -19.14 9.19
C MET A 148 -15.13 -20.14 9.82
N ALA A 149 -14.69 -21.40 9.94
CA ALA A 149 -15.41 -22.44 10.70
C ALA A 149 -15.08 -22.37 12.21
N ALA A 150 -15.73 -23.20 13.03
CA ALA A 150 -15.47 -23.26 14.46
C ALA A 150 -14.01 -23.59 14.78
N GLY A 151 -13.44 -22.86 15.75
CA GLY A 151 -12.04 -23.03 16.18
C GLY A 151 -11.00 -22.38 15.25
N ASN A 152 -11.41 -21.77 14.13
CA ASN A 152 -10.49 -21.22 13.13
C ASN A 152 -10.27 -19.69 13.26
N GLY A 153 -10.40 -19.17 14.48
CA GLY A 153 -10.21 -17.76 14.81
C GLY A 153 -11.51 -16.99 15.05
N VAL A 154 -11.35 -15.70 15.32
CA VAL A 154 -12.42 -14.76 15.68
C VAL A 154 -12.27 -13.48 14.88
N VAL A 155 -13.38 -12.88 14.48
CA VAL A 155 -13.41 -11.58 13.79
C VAL A 155 -14.20 -10.60 14.63
N TYR A 156 -13.63 -9.43 14.87
CA TYR A 156 -14.35 -8.30 15.45
C TYR A 156 -14.75 -7.32 14.35
N TRP A 157 -16.04 -7.10 14.17
CA TRP A 157 -16.58 -6.07 13.29
C TRP A 157 -17.03 -4.87 14.12
N TYR A 158 -16.56 -3.68 13.78
CA TYR A 158 -16.91 -2.45 14.51
C TYR A 158 -16.97 -1.24 13.57
N ASP A 159 -17.50 -0.13 14.07
CA ASP A 159 -17.65 1.12 13.32
C ASP A 159 -18.34 0.95 11.96
N TYR A 160 -19.37 0.08 11.90
CA TYR A 160 -20.10 -0.12 10.64
C TYR A 160 -20.80 1.16 10.23
N SER A 161 -20.81 1.45 8.93
CA SER A 161 -21.56 2.55 8.38
C SER A 161 -22.16 2.19 7.03
N LEU A 162 -23.41 2.61 6.82
CA LEU A 162 -24.05 2.66 5.52
C LEU A 162 -24.51 4.09 5.22
N THR A 163 -24.03 4.63 4.11
CA THR A 163 -24.28 6.02 3.70
C THR A 163 -24.72 6.06 2.24
N GLU A 164 -25.80 6.78 1.94
CA GLU A 164 -26.27 7.05 0.57
C GLU A 164 -25.36 8.09 -0.09
N THR A 165 -24.21 7.62 -0.58
CA THR A 165 -23.19 8.41 -1.24
C THR A 165 -22.28 7.45 -2.00
N SER A 166 -21.47 7.99 -2.91
CA SER A 166 -20.47 7.23 -3.66
C SER A 166 -19.09 7.24 -2.99
N VAL A 167 -18.96 7.81 -1.79
CA VAL A 167 -17.67 7.97 -1.10
C VAL A 167 -17.69 7.39 0.31
N ALA A 168 -16.56 6.82 0.72
CA ALA A 168 -16.42 6.32 2.08
C ALA A 168 -16.30 7.50 3.04
N LEU A 169 -17.13 7.49 4.08
CA LEU A 169 -17.07 8.47 5.17
C LEU A 169 -16.45 7.82 6.41
N ASP A 170 -15.75 8.65 7.20
CA ASP A 170 -15.36 8.30 8.56
C ASP A 170 -16.61 7.89 9.35
N HIS A 171 -16.43 6.91 10.22
CA HIS A 171 -17.52 6.45 11.06
C HIS A 171 -17.94 7.54 12.06
N PHE A 172 -19.23 7.60 12.35
CA PHE A 172 -19.87 8.42 13.36
C PHE A 172 -21.17 7.74 13.80
N ASP A 173 -21.79 8.23 14.86
CA ASP A 173 -23.11 7.80 15.31
C ASP A 173 -23.83 9.00 15.96
N GLY A 174 -25.06 8.82 16.43
CA GLY A 174 -25.82 9.92 17.05
C GLY A 174 -25.26 10.37 18.40
N SER A 175 -24.34 9.62 18.99
CA SER A 175 -23.67 9.91 20.26
C SER A 175 -22.26 10.50 20.06
N SER A 176 -21.81 10.61 18.82
CA SER A 176 -20.49 11.11 18.48
C SER A 176 -20.36 12.55 18.96
N ALA A 177 -19.22 12.86 19.58
CA ALA A 177 -18.95 14.20 20.05
C ALA A 177 -19.06 15.17 18.87
N PRO A 178 -19.80 16.29 19.02
CA PRO A 178 -19.89 17.26 17.95
C PRO A 178 -18.49 17.79 17.64
N THR A 179 -18.20 17.96 16.35
CA THR A 179 -16.98 18.62 15.90
C THR A 179 -17.26 20.11 15.67
N ASP A 180 -16.21 20.83 15.27
CA ASP A 180 -16.36 22.22 14.84
C ASP A 180 -17.18 22.39 13.56
N PHE A 181 -17.36 21.30 12.80
CA PHE A 181 -18.04 21.31 11.51
C PHE A 181 -19.37 20.58 11.52
N HIS A 182 -19.53 19.60 12.40
CA HIS A 182 -20.69 18.72 12.38
C HIS A 182 -21.30 18.56 13.76
N THR A 183 -22.62 18.48 13.79
CA THR A 183 -23.34 17.89 14.91
C THR A 183 -23.83 16.51 14.51
N PHE A 184 -23.94 15.64 15.50
CA PHE A 184 -24.44 14.29 15.34
C PHE A 184 -25.64 14.11 16.25
N GLU A 185 -26.66 13.47 15.71
CA GLU A 185 -27.89 13.19 16.45
C GLU A 185 -28.47 11.85 15.98
N TRP A 186 -29.14 11.16 16.88
CA TRP A 186 -30.04 10.07 16.51
C TRP A 186 -31.31 10.67 15.93
N ILE A 187 -31.81 10.16 14.81
CA ILE A 187 -33.07 10.64 14.20
C ILE A 187 -34.29 10.23 15.05
N GLY A 188 -34.12 9.20 15.89
CA GLY A 188 -35.12 8.70 16.82
C GLY A 188 -34.44 8.16 18.08
N GLU A 189 -34.88 6.99 18.55
CA GLU A 189 -34.31 6.34 19.72
C GLU A 189 -32.79 6.10 19.57
N PRO A 190 -31.98 6.47 20.58
CA PRO A 190 -30.55 6.20 20.62
C PRO A 190 -30.24 4.72 20.40
N ASP A 191 -29.19 4.45 19.61
CA ASP A 191 -28.72 3.10 19.28
C ASP A 191 -29.76 2.20 18.56
N ALA A 192 -30.91 2.73 18.14
CA ALA A 192 -31.96 1.99 17.44
C ALA A 192 -32.45 2.66 16.15
N SER A 193 -31.92 3.86 15.84
CA SER A 193 -32.34 4.70 14.72
C SER A 193 -31.15 5.11 13.86
N PRO A 194 -31.35 5.54 12.59
CA PRO A 194 -30.26 6.16 11.84
C PRO A 194 -29.68 7.37 12.57
N SER A 195 -28.38 7.60 12.36
CA SER A 195 -27.70 8.80 12.81
C SER A 195 -27.69 9.84 11.70
N LYS A 196 -27.90 11.09 12.07
CA LYS A 196 -27.79 12.23 11.17
C LYS A 196 -26.54 13.02 11.53
N ARG A 197 -25.68 13.22 10.52
CA ARG A 197 -24.61 14.21 10.57
C ARG A 197 -25.12 15.47 9.90
N THR A 198 -25.12 16.57 10.64
CA THR A 198 -25.52 17.87 10.10
C THR A 198 -24.30 18.76 10.07
N VAL A 199 -23.97 19.30 8.90
CA VAL A 199 -22.96 20.37 8.80
C VAL A 199 -23.52 21.59 9.53
N ARG A 200 -22.74 22.15 10.46
CA ARG A 200 -23.12 23.36 11.19
C ARG A 200 -23.29 24.52 10.21
N VAL A 201 -24.40 25.25 10.34
CA VAL A 201 -24.66 26.45 9.53
C VAL A 201 -23.55 27.49 9.75
N SER A 202 -23.09 27.61 11.00
CA SER A 202 -21.94 28.40 11.41
C SER A 202 -20.94 27.48 12.13
N PRO A 203 -19.89 26.99 11.43
CA PRO A 203 -18.84 26.19 12.05
C PRO A 203 -18.19 26.93 13.22
N SER A 204 -17.91 26.24 14.33
CA SER A 204 -17.16 26.79 15.47
C SER A 204 -15.65 26.71 15.23
N ALA A 205 -15.23 26.91 13.99
CA ALA A 205 -13.86 26.79 13.51
C ALA A 205 -13.38 28.13 12.96
N THR A 206 -12.08 28.38 13.07
CA THR A 206 -11.41 29.48 12.40
C THR A 206 -11.51 29.34 10.87
N PRO A 207 -11.36 30.43 10.09
CA PRO A 207 -11.33 30.34 8.63
C PRO A 207 -10.28 29.34 8.09
N ALA A 208 -9.15 29.19 8.79
CA ALA A 208 -8.09 28.24 8.43
C ALA A 208 -8.53 26.78 8.64
N GLU A 209 -9.21 26.49 9.74
CA GLU A 209 -9.77 25.16 10.03
C GLU A 209 -10.90 24.83 9.05
N ILE A 210 -11.81 25.79 8.76
CA ILE A 210 -12.85 25.62 7.73
C ILE A 210 -12.22 25.32 6.37
N ALA A 211 -11.16 26.02 6.01
CA ALA A 211 -10.41 25.75 4.79
C ALA A 211 -9.81 24.34 4.77
N ALA A 212 -9.16 23.90 5.86
CA ALA A 212 -8.57 22.57 5.97
C ALA A 212 -9.63 21.47 5.83
N GLU A 213 -10.77 21.61 6.51
CA GLU A 213 -11.87 20.65 6.41
C GLU A 213 -12.49 20.63 5.02
N THR A 214 -12.66 21.80 4.40
CA THR A 214 -13.17 21.89 3.03
C THR A 214 -12.29 21.09 2.06
N VAL A 215 -10.97 21.16 2.22
CA VAL A 215 -9.99 20.44 1.41
C VAL A 215 -10.04 18.94 1.69
N ARG A 216 -10.14 18.54 2.97
CA ARG A 216 -10.31 17.14 3.37
C ARG A 216 -11.56 16.53 2.73
N LEU A 217 -12.70 17.22 2.83
CA LEU A 217 -13.98 16.79 2.25
C LEU A 217 -13.91 16.71 0.73
N ALA A 218 -13.29 17.69 0.06
CA ALA A 218 -13.09 17.64 -1.39
C ALA A 218 -12.22 16.44 -1.80
N ARG A 219 -11.16 16.11 -1.05
CA ARG A 219 -10.29 14.95 -1.31
C ARG A 219 -11.03 13.64 -1.10
N ALA A 220 -11.90 13.59 -0.10
CA ALA A 220 -12.79 12.46 0.14
C ALA A 220 -13.96 12.39 -0.88
N GLY A 221 -14.05 13.33 -1.83
CA GLY A 221 -15.14 13.39 -2.82
C GLY A 221 -16.49 13.82 -2.25
N VAL A 222 -16.53 14.38 -1.03
CA VAL A 222 -17.73 14.94 -0.38
C VAL A 222 -17.97 16.37 -0.88
N THR A 223 -18.28 16.50 -2.17
CA THR A 223 -18.26 17.79 -2.89
C THR A 223 -19.27 18.81 -2.39
N ASP A 224 -20.44 18.38 -1.93
CA ASP A 224 -21.52 19.29 -1.50
C ASP A 224 -21.21 19.97 -0.17
N GLU A 225 -20.72 19.20 0.82
CA GLU A 225 -20.27 19.76 2.09
C GLU A 225 -19.05 20.66 1.89
N ALA A 226 -18.10 20.26 1.03
CA ALA A 226 -16.98 21.09 0.66
C ALA A 226 -17.43 22.41 0.02
N ALA A 227 -18.38 22.37 -0.93
CA ALA A 227 -18.94 23.57 -1.54
C ALA A 227 -19.68 24.46 -0.52
N PHE A 228 -20.36 23.86 0.46
CA PHE A 228 -21.00 24.59 1.54
C PHE A 228 -19.98 25.30 2.44
N LEU A 229 -19.00 24.59 2.99
CA LEU A 229 -17.96 25.18 3.84
C LEU A 229 -17.15 26.22 3.09
N ARG A 230 -16.91 26.01 1.78
CA ARG A 230 -16.27 27.00 0.92
C ARG A 230 -17.02 28.34 0.88
N ARG A 231 -18.35 28.34 0.89
CA ARG A 231 -19.13 29.59 0.92
C ARG A 231 -19.00 30.35 2.24
N GLN A 232 -18.62 29.68 3.32
CA GLN A 232 -18.41 30.29 4.64
C GLN A 232 -17.08 31.05 4.73
N ILE A 233 -16.14 30.80 3.80
CA ILE A 233 -14.85 31.48 3.73
C ILE A 233 -14.80 32.41 2.50
N SER A 234 -14.89 33.71 2.74
CA SER A 234 -14.77 34.71 1.67
C SER A 234 -13.30 35.01 1.34
N GLY A 235 -12.99 35.24 0.06
CA GLY A 235 -11.76 35.91 -0.36
C GLY A 235 -10.45 35.11 -0.32
N ASP A 236 -10.40 33.92 0.30
CA ASP A 236 -9.15 33.14 0.34
C ASP A 236 -8.87 32.42 -0.98
N ARG A 237 -8.07 33.06 -1.85
CA ARG A 237 -7.62 32.51 -3.13
C ARG A 237 -6.86 31.19 -2.96
N MET A 238 -6.15 31.00 -1.86
CA MET A 238 -5.39 29.77 -1.59
C MET A 238 -6.34 28.60 -1.34
N THR A 239 -7.40 28.81 -0.57
CA THR A 239 -8.37 27.73 -0.37
C THR A 239 -9.14 27.37 -1.64
N THR A 240 -9.38 28.29 -2.60
CA THR A 240 -9.88 27.87 -3.94
C THR A 240 -8.93 26.87 -4.57
N ALA A 241 -7.63 27.15 -4.53
CA ALA A 241 -6.62 26.28 -5.10
C ALA A 241 -6.59 24.91 -4.41
N ARG A 242 -6.56 24.87 -3.06
CA ARG A 242 -6.52 23.62 -2.31
C ARG A 242 -7.74 22.73 -2.58
N ILE A 243 -8.93 23.32 -2.72
CA ILE A 243 -10.15 22.58 -3.05
C ILE A 243 -10.07 21.98 -4.45
N ALA A 244 -9.61 22.77 -5.42
CA ALA A 244 -9.43 22.27 -6.77
C ALA A 244 -8.38 21.15 -6.84
N LEU A 245 -7.27 21.27 -6.10
CA LEU A 245 -6.27 20.21 -5.95
C LEU A 245 -6.87 18.95 -5.33
N ALA A 246 -7.65 19.11 -4.26
CA ALA A 246 -8.29 18.01 -3.58
C ALA A 246 -9.34 17.30 -4.45
N ALA A 247 -10.05 18.05 -5.29
CA ALA A 247 -11.01 17.53 -6.27
C ALA A 247 -10.36 16.95 -7.55
N GLY A 248 -9.03 17.00 -7.67
CA GLY A 248 -8.31 16.60 -8.89
C GLY A 248 -8.53 17.54 -10.10
N ASP A 249 -9.12 18.71 -9.90
CA ASP A 249 -9.32 19.72 -10.95
C ASP A 249 -8.06 20.59 -11.10
N GLU A 250 -7.07 20.01 -11.78
CA GLU A 250 -5.75 20.62 -11.95
C GLU A 250 -5.82 21.97 -12.67
N GLU A 251 -6.71 22.14 -13.66
CA GLU A 251 -6.85 23.39 -14.38
C GLU A 251 -7.33 24.53 -13.45
N LYS A 252 -8.38 24.29 -12.67
CA LYS A 252 -8.87 25.28 -11.69
C LYS A 252 -7.83 25.53 -10.60
N ALA A 253 -7.13 24.49 -10.15
CA ALA A 253 -6.07 24.60 -9.16
C ALA A 253 -4.94 25.53 -9.66
N LEU A 254 -4.38 25.25 -10.84
CA LEU A 254 -3.33 26.06 -11.45
C LEU A 254 -3.76 27.52 -11.63
N LYS A 255 -5.00 27.76 -12.10
CA LYS A 255 -5.56 29.11 -12.26
C LYS A 255 -5.67 29.84 -10.93
N ALA A 256 -6.14 29.17 -9.88
CA ALA A 256 -6.27 29.74 -8.55
C ALA A 256 -4.90 30.02 -7.92
N LEU A 257 -3.97 29.07 -7.95
CA LEU A 257 -2.61 29.21 -7.43
C LEU A 257 -1.86 30.37 -8.09
N ARG A 258 -1.92 30.49 -9.43
CA ARG A 258 -1.29 31.61 -10.15
C ARG A 258 -1.86 32.97 -9.74
N ARG A 259 -3.14 33.05 -9.37
CA ARG A 259 -3.75 34.27 -8.83
C ARG A 259 -3.26 34.59 -7.42
N VAL A 260 -3.02 33.58 -6.57
CA VAL A 260 -2.40 33.77 -5.25
C VAL A 260 -0.98 34.31 -5.40
N VAL A 261 -0.17 33.71 -6.28
CA VAL A 261 1.19 34.19 -6.60
C VAL A 261 1.18 35.61 -7.13
N LYS A 262 0.27 35.95 -8.06
CA LYS A 262 0.12 37.32 -8.58
C LYS A 262 -0.25 38.32 -7.50
N ALA A 263 -0.92 37.88 -6.44
CA ALA A 263 -1.30 38.71 -5.29
C ALA A 263 -0.21 38.78 -4.20
N GLY A 264 0.98 38.21 -4.44
CA GLY A 264 2.15 38.29 -3.55
C GLY A 264 2.49 36.98 -2.84
N ASP A 265 1.51 36.12 -2.56
CA ASP A 265 1.67 34.80 -1.90
C ASP A 265 2.55 34.88 -0.64
N PRO A 266 2.20 35.69 0.38
CA PRO A 266 3.13 36.09 1.45
C PRO A 266 3.80 34.91 2.17
N ASP A 267 3.07 33.81 2.38
CA ASP A 267 3.57 32.61 3.05
C ASP A 267 4.25 31.63 2.09
N GLY A 268 4.18 31.83 0.77
CA GLY A 268 4.83 30.97 -0.23
C GLY A 268 4.11 29.66 -0.48
N GLU A 269 2.87 29.53 -0.02
CA GLU A 269 2.12 28.29 -0.10
C GLU A 269 1.65 27.99 -1.51
N ALA A 270 1.21 29.01 -2.26
CA ALA A 270 0.84 28.79 -3.65
C ALA A 270 2.05 28.42 -4.51
N ALA A 271 3.21 29.02 -4.21
CA ALA A 271 4.48 28.59 -4.80
C ALA A 271 4.82 27.14 -4.44
N PHE A 272 4.57 26.71 -3.20
CA PHE A 272 4.80 25.31 -2.80
C PHE A 272 3.94 24.33 -3.60
N GLU A 273 2.63 24.56 -3.67
CA GLU A 273 1.72 23.66 -4.40
C GLU A 273 1.98 23.66 -5.92
N LEU A 274 2.23 24.82 -6.52
CA LEU A 274 2.69 24.88 -7.93
C LEU A 274 3.99 24.11 -8.12
N GLY A 275 4.89 24.17 -7.13
CA GLY A 275 6.13 23.41 -7.12
C GLY A 275 5.87 21.90 -7.11
N ARG A 276 4.94 21.42 -6.29
CA ARG A 276 4.53 20.01 -6.24
C ARG A 276 3.89 19.52 -7.54
N ILE A 277 3.02 20.33 -8.15
CA ILE A 277 2.46 20.01 -9.47
C ILE A 277 3.57 19.91 -10.50
N ALA A 278 4.51 20.87 -10.51
CA ALA A 278 5.65 20.83 -11.41
C ALA A 278 6.56 19.61 -11.17
N LEU A 279 6.70 19.12 -9.92
CA LEU A 279 7.39 17.86 -9.64
C LEU A 279 6.66 16.65 -10.26
N ALA A 280 5.34 16.58 -10.11
CA ALA A 280 4.51 15.51 -10.68
C ALA A 280 4.57 15.51 -12.21
N GLU A 281 4.56 16.68 -12.85
CA GLU A 281 4.71 16.85 -14.30
C GLU A 281 6.18 16.74 -14.80
N HIS A 282 7.12 16.41 -13.92
CA HIS A 282 8.55 16.31 -14.24
C HIS A 282 9.21 17.61 -14.76
N LYS A 283 8.63 18.77 -14.43
CA LYS A 283 9.13 20.12 -14.77
C LYS A 283 10.11 20.61 -13.71
N TRP A 284 11.24 19.92 -13.56
CA TRP A 284 12.18 20.07 -12.43
C TRP A 284 12.70 21.49 -12.20
N ALA A 285 13.10 22.20 -13.27
CA ALA A 285 13.62 23.56 -13.15
C ALA A 285 12.54 24.58 -12.71
N ALA A 286 11.30 24.40 -13.17
CA ALA A 286 10.18 25.22 -12.74
C ALA A 286 9.84 24.92 -11.26
N ALA A 287 9.81 23.63 -10.89
CA ALA A 287 9.60 23.19 -9.52
C ALA A 287 10.66 23.80 -8.58
N GLU A 288 11.95 23.74 -8.93
CA GLU A 288 13.01 24.35 -8.13
C GLU A 288 12.74 25.82 -7.85
N LYS A 289 12.43 26.61 -8.89
CA LYS A 289 12.19 28.06 -8.75
C LYS A 289 11.04 28.34 -7.77
N LEU A 290 9.94 27.61 -7.94
CA LEU A 290 8.74 27.75 -7.10
C LEU A 290 9.01 27.33 -5.65
N LEU A 291 9.66 26.19 -5.46
CA LEU A 291 9.97 25.65 -4.14
C LEU A 291 11.01 26.49 -3.39
N ARG A 292 11.97 27.12 -4.08
CA ARG A 292 12.85 28.12 -3.45
C ARG A 292 12.07 29.30 -2.89
N THR A 293 11.09 29.81 -3.64
CA THR A 293 10.21 30.88 -3.14
C THR A 293 9.44 30.41 -1.91
N ALA A 294 8.86 29.21 -1.95
CA ALA A 294 8.13 28.63 -0.83
C ALA A 294 8.99 28.48 0.44
N VAL A 295 10.21 27.97 0.31
CA VAL A 295 11.16 27.81 1.41
C VAL A 295 11.62 29.17 1.96
N SER A 296 11.90 30.15 1.09
CA SER A 296 12.34 31.48 1.55
C SER A 296 11.29 32.21 2.39
N LYS A 297 10.00 31.95 2.14
CA LYS A 297 8.89 32.58 2.85
C LYS A 297 8.56 31.88 4.15
N GLN A 298 8.73 30.56 4.21
CA GLN A 298 8.45 29.78 5.41
C GLN A 298 9.48 28.66 5.59
N PRO A 299 10.70 28.97 6.04
CA PRO A 299 11.79 28.00 6.15
C PRO A 299 11.57 26.96 7.26
N SER A 300 10.73 27.28 8.25
CA SER A 300 10.42 26.39 9.38
C SER A 300 9.55 25.19 9.02
N LEU A 301 9.06 25.10 7.78
CA LEU A 301 8.25 24.00 7.28
C LEU A 301 9.14 22.99 6.51
N PRO A 302 9.54 21.88 7.14
CA PRO A 302 10.56 20.98 6.59
C PRO A 302 10.15 20.33 5.27
N GLU A 303 8.86 20.05 5.06
CA GLU A 303 8.32 19.45 3.85
C GLU A 303 8.61 20.28 2.59
N ARG A 304 8.68 21.61 2.73
CA ARG A 304 9.03 22.52 1.63
C ARG A 304 10.50 22.38 1.23
N GLY A 305 11.37 22.27 2.22
CA GLY A 305 12.80 22.07 2.00
C GLY A 305 13.10 20.69 1.39
N TYR A 306 12.39 19.65 1.82
CA TYR A 306 12.51 18.32 1.21
C TYR A 306 11.97 18.26 -0.22
N ALA A 307 10.87 18.92 -0.53
CA ALA A 307 10.38 19.03 -1.91
C ALA A 307 11.40 19.78 -2.79
N LEU A 308 11.99 20.87 -2.29
CA LEU A 308 13.07 21.58 -3.00
C LEU A 308 14.28 20.67 -3.22
N ALA A 309 14.70 19.92 -2.20
CA ALA A 309 15.80 18.96 -2.31
C ALA A 309 15.51 17.91 -3.40
N PHE A 310 14.29 17.37 -3.45
CA PHE A 310 13.89 16.43 -4.48
C PHE A 310 13.96 17.04 -5.90
N ALA A 311 13.54 18.29 -6.10
CA ALA A 311 13.72 18.97 -7.38
C ALA A 311 15.21 19.07 -7.78
N LEU A 312 16.07 19.41 -6.83
CA LEU A 312 17.52 19.52 -7.02
C LEU A 312 18.18 18.17 -7.33
N ASP A 313 17.71 17.09 -6.70
CA ASP A 313 18.13 15.72 -7.01
C ASP A 313 17.84 15.36 -8.47
N LYS A 314 16.63 15.65 -8.96
CA LYS A 314 16.23 15.39 -10.35
C LYS A 314 17.02 16.24 -11.35
N LEU A 315 17.47 17.43 -10.94
CA LEU A 315 18.39 18.28 -11.70
C LEU A 315 19.87 17.86 -11.57
N LYS A 316 20.17 16.74 -10.88
CA LYS A 316 21.52 16.22 -10.63
C LYS A 316 22.41 17.19 -9.82
N ARG A 317 21.81 18.11 -9.05
CA ARG A 317 22.50 19.08 -8.18
C ARG A 317 22.57 18.57 -6.74
N ARG A 318 23.33 17.48 -6.54
CA ARG A 318 23.36 16.71 -5.28
C ARG A 318 23.78 17.53 -4.06
N GLU A 319 24.81 18.36 -4.18
CA GLU A 319 25.27 19.22 -3.07
C GLU A 319 24.19 20.23 -2.65
N ASP A 320 23.47 20.79 -3.62
CA ASP A 320 22.41 21.75 -3.32
C ASP A 320 21.21 21.06 -2.67
N SER A 321 20.88 19.84 -3.13
CA SER A 321 19.87 18.99 -2.50
C SER A 321 20.25 18.67 -1.06
N LYS A 322 21.50 18.27 -0.80
CA LYS A 322 21.99 17.96 0.54
C LYS A 322 21.89 19.17 1.46
N ARG A 323 22.26 20.36 0.99
CA ARG A 323 22.09 21.62 1.75
C ARG A 323 20.63 21.92 2.04
N ALA A 324 19.72 21.74 1.08
CA ALA A 324 18.29 21.97 1.27
C ALA A 324 17.68 20.97 2.29
N SER A 325 18.01 19.69 2.18
CA SER A 325 17.58 18.66 3.14
C SER A 325 18.12 18.93 4.54
N LYS A 326 19.40 19.33 4.67
CA LYS A 326 20.00 19.68 5.96
C LYS A 326 19.31 20.90 6.58
N ALA A 327 18.97 21.91 5.79
CA ALA A 327 18.24 23.08 6.27
C ALA A 327 16.82 22.72 6.75
N ALA A 328 16.12 21.83 6.02
CA ALA A 328 14.81 21.32 6.44
C ALA A 328 14.91 20.52 7.75
N LEU A 329 15.92 19.66 7.89
CA LEU A 329 16.14 18.83 9.08
C LEU A 329 16.30 19.62 10.38
N VAL A 330 16.84 20.85 10.32
CA VAL A 330 16.93 21.73 11.50
C VAL A 330 15.56 21.98 12.14
N HIS A 331 14.49 21.93 11.34
CA HIS A 331 13.12 22.14 11.78
C HIS A 331 12.32 20.83 11.98
N ASP A 332 12.88 19.68 11.57
CA ASP A 332 12.25 18.36 11.70
C ASP A 332 12.81 17.59 12.90
N THR A 333 12.57 18.11 14.10
CA THR A 333 13.29 17.71 15.32
C THR A 333 12.75 16.44 16.00
N LYS A 334 11.62 15.89 15.53
CA LYS A 334 10.93 14.75 16.16
C LYS A 334 11.02 13.47 15.31
N LEU A 335 12.08 13.31 14.54
CA LEU A 335 12.27 12.11 13.74
C LEU A 335 12.50 10.89 14.65
N PRO A 336 11.85 9.75 14.39
CA PRO A 336 12.03 8.52 15.17
C PRO A 336 13.34 7.78 14.85
N PHE A 337 14.23 8.41 14.08
CA PHE A 337 15.52 7.90 13.64
C PHE A 337 16.51 9.07 13.47
N ASP A 338 17.80 8.75 13.33
CA ASP A 338 18.86 9.74 13.10
C ASP A 338 18.79 10.31 11.67
N GLY A 339 18.04 11.40 11.50
CA GLY A 339 17.86 12.10 10.22
C GLY A 339 19.18 12.49 9.54
N PRO A 340 20.12 13.16 10.24
CA PRO A 340 21.45 13.44 9.70
C PRO A 340 22.19 12.21 9.19
N ALA A 341 22.23 11.10 9.95
CA ALA A 341 22.89 9.88 9.50
C ALA A 341 22.25 9.29 8.23
N VAL A 342 20.91 9.27 8.16
CA VAL A 342 20.15 8.82 6.97
C VAL A 342 20.43 9.71 5.75
N LEU A 343 20.51 11.03 5.95
CA LEU A 343 20.84 11.98 4.87
C LEU A 343 22.29 11.84 4.39
N ASP A 344 23.22 11.49 5.28
CA ASP A 344 24.62 11.31 4.93
C ASP A 344 24.89 9.99 4.18
N LEU A 345 24.04 8.98 4.35
CA LEU A 345 24.11 7.71 3.60
C LEU A 345 23.82 7.88 2.10
N ASP A 346 22.72 8.56 1.78
CA ASP A 346 22.40 9.03 0.43
C ASP A 346 21.60 10.32 0.57
N VAL A 347 21.76 11.26 -0.35
CA VAL A 347 20.95 12.49 -0.40
C VAL A 347 19.62 12.24 -1.10
N LYS A 348 19.58 11.29 -2.04
CA LYS A 348 18.44 11.11 -2.94
C LYS A 348 17.15 10.81 -2.19
N SER A 349 16.08 11.45 -2.63
CA SER A 349 14.71 11.16 -2.17
C SER A 349 14.59 11.15 -0.63
N PHE A 350 15.38 11.96 0.08
CA PHE A 350 15.39 11.99 1.56
C PHE A 350 13.99 12.26 2.14
N GLY A 351 13.22 13.16 1.53
CA GLY A 351 11.84 13.44 1.95
C GLY A 351 10.95 12.19 1.95
N ALA A 352 11.04 11.36 0.90
CA ALA A 352 10.27 10.12 0.81
C ALA A 352 10.72 9.09 1.85
N ARG A 353 12.04 8.94 2.05
CA ARG A 353 12.59 8.08 3.11
C ARG A 353 12.14 8.53 4.49
N ARG A 354 12.17 9.84 4.76
CA ARG A 354 11.70 10.42 6.02
C ARG A 354 10.22 10.12 6.27
N GLU A 355 9.38 10.28 5.26
CA GLU A 355 7.95 10.01 5.37
C GLU A 355 7.67 8.52 5.67
N LEU A 356 8.37 7.62 4.99
CA LEU A 356 8.31 6.19 5.27
C LEU A 356 8.78 5.88 6.70
N GLY A 357 9.89 6.46 7.15
CA GLY A 357 10.42 6.23 8.49
C GLY A 357 9.45 6.65 9.59
N VAL A 358 8.78 7.80 9.43
CA VAL A 358 7.74 8.25 10.38
C VAL A 358 6.55 7.28 10.39
N PHE A 359 6.02 6.94 9.22
CA PHE A 359 4.91 5.99 9.12
C PHE A 359 5.23 4.63 9.75
N LEU A 360 6.41 4.09 9.46
CA LEU A 360 6.83 2.79 9.97
C LEU A 360 7.00 2.83 11.49
N ALA A 361 7.55 3.91 12.04
CA ALA A 361 7.69 4.06 13.50
C ALA A 361 6.33 4.11 14.20
N GLU A 362 5.36 4.86 13.66
CA GLU A 362 3.99 4.94 14.19
C GLU A 362 3.27 3.59 14.18
N ASN A 363 3.64 2.70 13.27
CA ASN A 363 3.00 1.40 13.08
C ASN A 363 3.88 0.20 13.48
N LEU A 364 5.03 0.44 14.09
CA LEU A 364 6.08 -0.58 14.28
C LEU A 364 5.60 -1.75 15.13
N THR A 365 4.77 -1.50 16.15
CA THR A 365 4.17 -2.55 16.98
C THR A 365 3.33 -3.50 16.14
N GLN A 366 2.42 -2.98 15.31
CA GLN A 366 1.60 -3.81 14.43
C GLN A 366 2.47 -4.61 13.44
N ILE A 367 3.47 -3.95 12.83
CA ILE A 367 4.39 -4.58 11.87
C ILE A 367 5.16 -5.74 12.53
N ARG A 368 5.68 -5.54 13.74
CA ARG A 368 6.39 -6.58 14.52
C ARG A 368 5.47 -7.74 14.86
N THR A 369 4.26 -7.47 15.35
CA THR A 369 3.31 -8.55 15.69
C THR A 369 2.93 -9.35 14.45
N GLN A 370 2.66 -8.70 13.31
CA GLN A 370 2.37 -9.39 12.05
C GLN A 370 3.54 -10.27 11.60
N ALA A 371 4.79 -9.80 11.75
CA ALA A 371 5.98 -10.57 11.41
C ALA A 371 6.14 -11.82 12.31
N GLU A 372 6.02 -11.66 13.63
CA GLU A 372 6.16 -12.76 14.60
C GLU A 372 5.06 -13.81 14.45
N GLN A 373 3.81 -13.40 14.20
CA GLN A 373 2.70 -14.35 14.00
C GLN A 373 2.91 -15.23 12.77
N ARG A 374 3.45 -14.67 11.68
CA ARG A 374 3.78 -15.43 10.48
C ARG A 374 4.98 -16.36 10.73
N LEU A 375 6.00 -15.88 11.43
CA LEU A 375 7.14 -16.73 11.84
C LEU A 375 6.72 -17.92 12.71
N ALA A 376 5.73 -17.72 13.59
CA ALA A 376 5.17 -18.78 14.43
C ALA A 376 4.38 -19.84 13.64
N ARG A 377 4.11 -19.59 12.35
CA ARG A 377 3.38 -20.49 11.44
C ARG A 377 4.26 -20.85 10.23
N PRO A 378 5.41 -21.53 10.44
CA PRO A 378 6.35 -21.81 9.38
C PRO A 378 5.70 -22.68 8.30
N VAL A 379 5.95 -22.33 7.04
CA VAL A 379 5.50 -23.15 5.91
C VAL A 379 6.46 -24.31 5.71
N VAL A 380 5.93 -25.53 5.69
CA VAL A 380 6.69 -26.72 5.31
C VAL A 380 6.86 -26.72 3.79
N SER A 381 8.05 -26.34 3.33
CA SER A 381 8.45 -26.41 1.94
C SER A 381 9.35 -27.63 1.72
N THR A 382 9.10 -28.39 0.65
CA THR A 382 10.02 -29.44 0.18
C THR A 382 11.11 -28.91 -0.74
N PHE A 383 11.09 -27.61 -1.06
CA PHE A 383 12.11 -27.00 -1.90
C PHE A 383 13.39 -26.75 -1.11
N ASP A 384 14.50 -27.29 -1.61
CA ASP A 384 15.84 -26.98 -1.13
C ASP A 384 16.38 -25.76 -1.90
N GLN A 385 16.42 -24.60 -1.23
CA GLN A 385 16.87 -23.32 -1.78
C GLN A 385 16.30 -23.01 -3.19
N PRO A 386 14.96 -22.88 -3.33
CA PRO A 386 14.33 -22.63 -4.63
C PRO A 386 14.79 -21.32 -5.26
N ILE A 387 14.87 -21.28 -6.59
CA ILE A 387 15.16 -20.07 -7.36
C ILE A 387 13.87 -19.61 -8.05
N PHE A 388 13.42 -18.40 -7.77
CA PHE A 388 12.23 -17.81 -8.37
C PHE A 388 12.60 -16.74 -9.40
N ILE A 389 11.97 -16.79 -10.56
CA ILE A 389 12.06 -15.78 -11.63
C ILE A 389 10.64 -15.51 -12.14
N TYR A 390 10.28 -14.25 -12.32
CA TYR A 390 8.92 -13.85 -12.70
C TYR A 390 8.90 -13.03 -13.99
N TRP A 391 8.00 -13.42 -14.90
CA TRP A 391 7.61 -12.63 -16.05
C TRP A 391 6.11 -12.74 -16.27
N ALA A 392 5.38 -11.64 -16.04
CA ALA A 392 3.91 -11.64 -15.97
C ALA A 392 3.24 -12.33 -17.17
N GLN A 393 3.71 -12.03 -18.39
CA GLN A 393 3.15 -12.53 -19.65
C GLN A 393 3.64 -13.92 -20.08
N GLY A 394 4.52 -14.56 -19.29
CA GLY A 394 5.14 -15.83 -19.63
C GLY A 394 6.42 -15.72 -20.46
N PHE A 395 7.34 -16.67 -20.27
CA PHE A 395 8.70 -16.61 -20.82
C PHE A 395 8.77 -16.85 -22.34
N GLU A 396 7.82 -17.57 -22.92
CA GLU A 396 7.71 -17.76 -24.37
C GLU A 396 7.59 -16.43 -25.12
N SER A 397 6.82 -15.49 -24.55
CA SER A 397 6.61 -14.15 -25.12
C SER A 397 7.59 -13.09 -24.60
N ALA A 398 8.49 -13.47 -23.67
CA ALA A 398 9.40 -12.52 -23.05
C ALA A 398 10.45 -12.01 -24.06
N PRO A 399 11.02 -10.80 -23.88
CA PRO A 399 12.07 -10.27 -24.72
C PRO A 399 13.26 -11.25 -24.87
N PRO A 400 13.96 -11.28 -26.01
CA PRO A 400 15.06 -12.24 -26.24
C PRO A 400 16.11 -12.27 -25.13
N VAL A 401 16.46 -11.11 -24.57
CA VAL A 401 17.40 -11.02 -23.44
C VAL A 401 16.87 -11.71 -22.18
N VAL A 402 15.57 -11.64 -21.90
CA VAL A 402 14.96 -12.31 -20.73
C VAL A 402 15.02 -13.82 -20.90
N ARG A 403 14.75 -14.31 -22.13
CA ARG A 403 14.88 -15.75 -22.43
C ARG A 403 16.33 -16.22 -22.34
N ALA A 404 17.29 -15.43 -22.79
CA ALA A 404 18.71 -15.73 -22.64
C ALA A 404 19.15 -15.75 -21.16
N CYS A 405 18.71 -14.78 -20.35
CA CYS A 405 18.93 -14.78 -18.91
C CYS A 405 18.36 -16.03 -18.22
N LEU A 406 17.13 -16.42 -18.57
CA LEU A 406 16.51 -17.65 -18.06
C LEU A 406 17.30 -18.90 -18.47
N ALA A 407 17.76 -18.98 -19.72
CA ALA A 407 18.56 -20.09 -20.20
C ALA A 407 19.89 -20.20 -19.42
N GLY A 408 20.60 -19.09 -19.25
CA GLY A 408 21.83 -19.03 -18.44
C GLY A 408 21.60 -19.38 -16.97
N LEU A 409 20.49 -18.92 -16.39
CA LEU A 409 20.10 -19.28 -15.02
C LEU A 409 19.91 -20.79 -14.85
N LYS A 410 19.19 -21.43 -15.78
CA LYS A 410 18.98 -22.90 -15.76
C LYS A 410 20.30 -23.66 -16.00
N ALA A 411 21.11 -23.22 -16.96
CA ALA A 411 22.38 -23.87 -17.29
C ALA A 411 23.37 -23.86 -16.13
N ASN A 412 23.44 -22.75 -15.39
CA ASN A 412 24.32 -22.62 -14.23
C ASN A 412 23.77 -23.24 -12.95
N ASN A 413 22.51 -23.66 -12.92
CA ASN A 413 21.88 -24.25 -11.74
C ASN A 413 21.14 -25.56 -12.09
N PRO A 414 21.81 -26.55 -12.69
CA PRO A 414 21.15 -27.77 -13.20
C PRO A 414 20.56 -28.64 -12.09
N GLU A 415 21.10 -28.55 -10.87
CA GLU A 415 20.63 -29.28 -9.69
C GLU A 415 19.56 -28.52 -8.88
N SER A 416 19.38 -27.22 -9.14
CA SER A 416 18.40 -26.40 -8.44
C SER A 416 17.13 -26.26 -9.26
N ARG A 417 15.97 -26.29 -8.59
CA ARG A 417 14.70 -26.03 -9.26
C ARG A 417 14.54 -24.53 -9.53
N VAL A 418 14.63 -24.13 -10.80
CA VAL A 418 14.25 -22.79 -11.26
C VAL A 418 12.73 -22.75 -11.49
N HIS A 419 12.04 -21.90 -10.74
CA HIS A 419 10.60 -21.71 -10.78
C HIS A 419 10.23 -20.51 -11.64
N GLU A 420 9.74 -20.79 -12.84
CA GLU A 420 9.27 -19.79 -13.82
C GLU A 420 7.85 -19.35 -13.49
N LEU A 421 7.73 -18.16 -12.92
CA LEU A 421 6.48 -17.59 -12.45
C LEU A 421 5.86 -16.65 -13.48
N THR A 422 4.53 -16.70 -13.59
CA THR A 422 3.69 -15.90 -14.49
C THR A 422 2.37 -15.59 -13.79
N ASP A 423 1.58 -14.65 -14.30
CA ASP A 423 0.24 -14.38 -13.74
C ASP A 423 -0.64 -15.63 -13.68
N ALA A 424 -0.47 -16.54 -14.64
CA ALA A 424 -1.29 -17.75 -14.75
C ALA A 424 -0.97 -18.81 -13.70
N ASN A 425 0.23 -18.78 -13.08
CA ASN A 425 0.68 -19.85 -12.18
C ASN A 425 1.09 -19.39 -10.78
N ILE A 426 1.28 -18.08 -10.54
CA ILE A 426 1.71 -17.57 -9.22
C ILE A 426 0.76 -17.94 -8.09
N GLY A 427 -0.54 -18.08 -8.37
CA GLY A 427 -1.55 -18.50 -7.37
C GLY A 427 -1.32 -19.91 -6.84
N ALA A 428 -0.56 -20.76 -7.55
CA ALA A 428 -0.16 -22.09 -7.04
C ALA A 428 0.99 -22.01 -6.03
N TYR A 429 1.68 -20.86 -5.93
CA TYR A 429 2.85 -20.66 -5.08
C TYR A 429 2.50 -19.86 -3.83
N VAL A 430 1.85 -18.71 -3.99
CA VAL A 430 1.57 -17.76 -2.92
C VAL A 430 0.18 -17.17 -3.07
N ASP A 431 -0.45 -16.89 -1.94
CA ASP A 431 -1.72 -16.16 -1.90
C ASP A 431 -1.43 -14.68 -2.11
N VAL A 432 -1.69 -14.20 -3.31
CA VAL A 432 -1.61 -12.77 -3.65
C VAL A 432 -2.95 -12.12 -3.29
N PRO A 433 -2.99 -11.06 -2.47
CA PRO A 433 -4.24 -10.37 -2.15
C PRO A 433 -4.99 -9.96 -3.43
N GLY A 434 -6.26 -10.35 -3.53
CA GLY A 434 -7.10 -9.97 -4.67
C GLY A 434 -7.29 -8.45 -4.72
N GLY A 435 -7.16 -7.85 -5.90
CA GLY A 435 -7.20 -6.39 -6.06
C GLY A 435 -5.85 -5.69 -5.87
N LEU A 436 -4.77 -6.42 -5.54
CA LEU A 436 -3.46 -5.81 -5.27
C LEU A 436 -2.90 -5.09 -6.50
N LEU A 437 -3.04 -5.65 -7.70
CA LEU A 437 -2.51 -5.02 -8.90
C LEU A 437 -3.29 -3.74 -9.25
N GLU A 438 -4.59 -3.76 -9.04
CA GLU A 438 -5.48 -2.61 -9.20
C GLU A 438 -5.14 -1.51 -8.19
N ALA A 439 -4.88 -1.87 -6.93
CA ALA A 439 -4.40 -0.93 -5.90
C ALA A 439 -3.02 -0.32 -6.21
N LEU A 440 -2.28 -0.92 -7.14
CA LEU A 440 -1.00 -0.43 -7.65
C LEU A 440 -1.15 0.26 -9.01
N ASP A 441 -2.37 0.60 -9.45
CA ASP A 441 -2.67 1.19 -10.77
C ASP A 441 -2.09 0.36 -11.94
N GLY A 442 -2.07 -0.97 -11.81
CA GLY A 442 -1.50 -1.87 -12.80
C GLY A 442 0.03 -1.88 -12.84
N ASN A 443 0.72 -1.25 -11.88
CA ASN A 443 2.18 -1.15 -11.87
C ASN A 443 2.85 -2.49 -11.54
N ARG A 444 3.30 -3.17 -12.59
CA ARG A 444 3.97 -4.48 -12.52
C ARG A 444 5.31 -4.47 -11.79
N THR A 445 6.01 -3.34 -11.75
CA THR A 445 7.28 -3.24 -11.03
C THR A 445 7.03 -3.42 -9.53
N HIS A 446 6.10 -2.65 -8.95
CA HIS A 446 5.79 -2.75 -7.53
C HIS A 446 5.01 -4.01 -7.17
N PHE A 447 4.21 -4.54 -8.11
CA PHE A 447 3.65 -5.87 -7.93
C PHE A 447 4.75 -6.92 -7.74
N SER A 448 5.80 -6.88 -8.58
CA SER A 448 6.93 -7.81 -8.45
C SER A 448 7.76 -7.57 -7.18
N ASP A 449 7.82 -6.33 -6.69
CA ASP A 449 8.43 -5.97 -5.40
C ASP A 449 7.73 -6.69 -4.24
N LEU A 450 6.39 -6.69 -4.24
CA LEU A 450 5.63 -7.38 -3.20
C LEU A 450 5.64 -8.91 -3.39
N LEU A 451 5.55 -9.39 -4.63
CA LEU A 451 5.58 -10.82 -4.95
C LEU A 451 6.87 -11.50 -4.47
N ARG A 452 8.03 -10.86 -4.64
CA ARG A 452 9.29 -11.46 -4.18
C ARG A 452 9.36 -11.61 -2.68
N LEU A 453 8.77 -10.68 -1.91
CA LEU A 453 8.66 -10.80 -0.46
C LEU A 453 7.70 -11.93 -0.07
N LEU A 454 6.58 -12.11 -0.77
CA LEU A 454 5.66 -13.24 -0.52
C LEU A 454 6.36 -14.59 -0.73
N LEU A 455 7.16 -14.72 -1.79
CA LEU A 455 7.87 -15.96 -2.10
C LEU A 455 8.99 -16.25 -1.09
N LEU A 456 9.83 -15.24 -0.80
CA LEU A 456 10.96 -15.40 0.12
C LEU A 456 10.50 -15.60 1.57
N GLU A 457 9.41 -14.97 1.98
CA GLU A 457 8.79 -15.22 3.29
C GLU A 457 8.36 -16.68 3.40
N LYS A 458 7.64 -17.18 2.39
CA LYS A 458 7.05 -18.53 2.38
C LYS A 458 8.09 -19.65 2.23
N PHE A 459 9.06 -19.47 1.34
CA PHE A 459 9.96 -20.54 0.91
C PHE A 459 11.43 -20.31 1.27
N GLY A 460 11.80 -19.09 1.68
CA GLY A 460 13.20 -18.66 1.58
C GLY A 460 13.67 -18.75 0.12
N GLY A 461 14.93 -19.13 -0.08
CA GLY A 461 15.49 -19.34 -1.41
C GLY A 461 16.00 -18.04 -2.02
N ILE A 462 15.91 -17.93 -3.35
CA ILE A 462 16.53 -16.88 -4.14
C ILE A 462 15.50 -16.29 -5.10
N TRP A 463 15.35 -14.96 -5.09
CA TRP A 463 14.70 -14.21 -6.16
C TRP A 463 15.73 -13.70 -7.15
N VAL A 464 15.46 -13.88 -8.44
CA VAL A 464 16.26 -13.36 -9.54
C VAL A 464 15.36 -12.63 -10.52
N ASP A 465 15.65 -11.36 -10.80
CA ASP A 465 14.92 -10.60 -11.83
C ASP A 465 15.08 -11.23 -13.22
N GLY A 466 14.04 -11.11 -14.06
CA GLY A 466 14.01 -11.66 -15.42
C GLY A 466 15.12 -11.19 -16.37
N THR A 467 15.82 -10.10 -16.04
CA THR A 467 16.95 -9.58 -16.84
C THR A 467 18.30 -9.82 -16.17
N CYS A 468 18.41 -10.80 -15.28
CA CYS A 468 19.68 -11.13 -14.62
C CYS A 468 20.37 -12.29 -15.34
N LEU A 469 21.53 -12.03 -15.94
CA LEU A 469 22.39 -13.06 -16.49
C LEU A 469 23.22 -13.66 -15.35
N VAL A 470 23.05 -14.96 -15.08
CA VAL A 470 23.82 -15.68 -14.08
C VAL A 470 24.96 -16.41 -14.77
N SER A 471 26.19 -16.17 -14.33
CA SER A 471 27.43 -16.71 -14.92
C SER A 471 28.01 -17.89 -14.14
N GLU A 472 27.52 -18.14 -12.92
CA GLU A 472 28.01 -19.19 -12.03
C GLU A 472 26.87 -19.84 -11.23
N PRO A 473 27.04 -21.06 -10.69
CA PRO A 473 26.06 -21.65 -9.78
C PRO A 473 25.79 -20.77 -8.56
N LEU A 474 24.52 -20.47 -8.28
CA LEU A 474 24.15 -19.52 -7.21
C LEU A 474 24.34 -20.12 -5.81
N ARG A 475 24.11 -21.43 -5.66
CA ARG A 475 24.03 -22.08 -4.35
C ARG A 475 25.27 -21.87 -3.46
N PRO A 476 26.52 -22.06 -3.93
CA PRO A 476 27.70 -21.80 -3.10
C PRO A 476 27.80 -20.34 -2.63
N HIS A 477 27.51 -19.38 -3.52
CA HIS A 477 27.54 -17.95 -3.20
C HIS A 477 26.50 -17.58 -2.15
N ILE A 478 25.29 -18.13 -2.30
CA ILE A 478 24.17 -17.82 -1.39
C ILE A 478 24.32 -18.50 -0.05
N THR A 479 24.79 -19.74 0.00
CA THR A 479 25.13 -20.42 1.26
C THR A 479 26.17 -19.62 2.04
N LYS A 480 27.22 -19.12 1.37
CA LYS A 480 28.24 -18.27 1.99
C LYS A 480 27.65 -16.92 2.44
N ALA A 481 26.83 -16.29 1.60
CA ALA A 481 26.24 -14.98 1.90
C ALA A 481 25.31 -15.01 3.12
N LEU A 482 24.58 -16.12 3.30
CA LEU A 482 23.64 -16.35 4.39
C LEU A 482 24.26 -17.09 5.58
N GLU A 483 25.58 -17.26 5.66
CA GLU A 483 26.22 -18.04 6.73
C GLU A 483 25.92 -17.44 8.13
N ARG A 484 25.93 -16.10 8.21
CA ARG A 484 25.78 -15.34 9.46
C ARG A 484 24.52 -14.47 9.53
N SER A 485 23.75 -14.41 8.46
CA SER A 485 22.48 -13.67 8.38
C SER A 485 21.36 -14.52 7.78
N SER A 486 20.13 -14.07 7.93
CA SER A 486 18.96 -14.71 7.33
C SER A 486 18.56 -14.11 5.98
N LEU A 487 19.17 -12.99 5.57
CA LEU A 487 18.85 -12.26 4.34
C LEU A 487 20.13 -11.75 3.65
N PHE A 488 20.13 -11.82 2.32
CA PHE A 488 21.14 -11.27 1.44
C PHE A 488 20.46 -10.41 0.36
N ALA A 489 21.06 -9.25 0.11
CA ALA A 489 20.82 -8.43 -1.07
C ALA A 489 22.11 -7.70 -1.42
N PHE A 490 22.34 -7.43 -2.71
CA PHE A 490 23.39 -6.50 -3.10
C PHE A 490 23.09 -5.10 -2.56
N ASN A 491 24.11 -4.33 -2.20
CA ASN A 491 23.92 -2.97 -1.68
C ASN A 491 24.90 -1.95 -2.29
N TYR A 492 24.52 -0.67 -2.28
CA TYR A 492 25.42 0.42 -2.70
C TYR A 492 26.26 0.89 -1.52
N THR A 493 25.62 1.15 -0.39
CA THR A 493 26.21 1.58 0.88
C THR A 493 25.22 1.29 2.00
N GLY A 494 25.70 0.93 3.20
CA GLY A 494 24.83 0.65 4.36
C GLY A 494 23.61 -0.21 4.00
N PRO A 495 22.39 0.15 4.45
CA PRO A 495 21.14 -0.53 4.10
C PRO A 495 20.53 -0.12 2.74
N TYR A 496 21.22 0.67 1.91
CA TYR A 496 20.73 1.03 0.59
C TYR A 496 20.98 -0.10 -0.41
N ILE A 497 19.96 -0.95 -0.58
CA ILE A 497 20.03 -2.20 -1.34
C ILE A 497 19.70 -2.03 -2.83
N SER A 498 19.96 -3.10 -3.58
CA SER A 498 19.27 -3.43 -4.82
C SER A 498 18.39 -4.65 -4.61
N SER A 499 17.12 -4.58 -5.02
CA SER A 499 16.15 -5.65 -4.78
C SER A 499 15.90 -6.58 -5.98
N TRP A 500 16.66 -6.43 -7.07
CA TRP A 500 16.58 -7.29 -8.27
C TRP A 500 17.15 -8.69 -8.05
N PHE A 501 17.90 -8.89 -6.96
CA PHE A 501 18.38 -10.18 -6.51
C PHE A 501 18.35 -10.20 -4.98
N LEU A 502 17.60 -11.13 -4.42
CA LEU A 502 17.42 -11.30 -2.99
C LEU A 502 17.58 -12.77 -2.66
N ALA A 503 18.14 -13.10 -1.52
CA ALA A 503 18.10 -14.46 -1.01
C ALA A 503 17.83 -14.48 0.49
N ALA A 504 17.07 -15.47 0.95
CA ALA A 504 16.70 -15.56 2.35
C ALA A 504 16.69 -17.00 2.85
N ARG A 505 16.99 -17.17 4.13
CA ARG A 505 16.70 -18.42 4.85
C ARG A 505 15.19 -18.50 5.09
N PRO A 506 14.59 -19.71 5.04
CA PRO A 506 13.26 -19.92 5.58
C PRO A 506 13.16 -19.39 7.02
N GLY A 507 12.09 -18.68 7.35
CA GLY A 507 11.93 -18.07 8.68
C GLY A 507 12.78 -16.83 8.94
N SER A 508 13.27 -16.14 7.90
CA SER A 508 13.98 -14.85 8.06
C SER A 508 13.07 -13.79 8.67
N TYR A 509 13.37 -13.35 9.90
CA TYR A 509 12.64 -12.26 10.55
C TYR A 509 12.68 -10.97 9.73
N ALA A 510 13.85 -10.66 9.14
CA ALA A 510 14.02 -9.49 8.30
C ALA A 510 13.02 -9.48 7.12
N VAL A 511 12.85 -10.61 6.42
CA VAL A 511 11.88 -10.73 5.32
C VAL A 511 10.44 -10.59 5.81
N HIS A 512 10.09 -11.17 6.96
CA HIS A 512 8.73 -11.09 7.52
C HIS A 512 8.37 -9.66 7.92
N LEU A 513 9.30 -8.96 8.58
CA LEU A 513 9.14 -7.56 8.95
C LEU A 513 9.04 -6.65 7.73
N TRP A 514 9.91 -6.86 6.74
CA TRP A 514 9.93 -6.10 5.49
C TRP A 514 8.64 -6.26 4.69
N ARG A 515 8.13 -7.48 4.59
CA ARG A 515 6.82 -7.77 4.00
C ARG A 515 5.71 -7.05 4.76
N ALA A 516 5.61 -7.23 6.07
CA ALA A 516 4.54 -6.63 6.88
C ALA A 516 4.51 -5.10 6.72
N ALA A 517 5.68 -4.45 6.73
CA ALA A 517 5.83 -3.02 6.51
C ALA A 517 5.36 -2.57 5.11
N CYS A 518 5.80 -3.25 4.05
CA CYS A 518 5.40 -2.89 2.68
C CYS A 518 3.89 -3.04 2.47
N PHE A 519 3.31 -4.15 2.91
CA PHE A 519 1.87 -4.40 2.76
C PHE A 519 1.03 -3.44 3.60
N LEU A 520 1.49 -3.08 4.81
CA LEU A 520 0.79 -2.08 5.64
C LEU A 520 0.83 -0.68 5.03
N TRP A 521 1.96 -0.29 4.41
CA TRP A 521 2.04 0.96 3.67
C TRP A 521 0.99 1.02 2.56
N TRP A 522 0.95 0.01 1.69
CA TRP A 522 -0.02 -0.02 0.58
C TRP A 522 -1.46 -0.10 1.06
N GLU A 523 -1.75 -0.83 2.13
CA GLU A 523 -3.10 -0.91 2.70
C GLU A 523 -3.57 0.44 3.27
N ARG A 524 -2.71 1.15 4.01
CA ARG A 524 -3.11 2.39 4.71
C ARG A 524 -2.97 3.65 3.86
N ARG A 525 -1.97 3.70 3.00
CA ARG A 525 -1.65 4.89 2.20
C ARG A 525 -2.07 4.74 0.74
N GLY A 526 -1.92 3.56 0.14
CA GLY A 526 -2.24 3.34 -1.28
C GLY A 526 -1.44 4.22 -2.24
N GLU A 527 -0.27 4.72 -1.81
CA GLU A 527 0.46 5.79 -2.51
C GLU A 527 1.90 5.37 -2.86
N LEU A 528 2.34 5.70 -4.08
CA LEU A 528 3.73 5.57 -4.51
C LEU A 528 4.47 6.92 -4.37
N ILE A 529 5.17 7.12 -3.25
CA ILE A 529 5.89 8.38 -2.99
C ILE A 529 7.27 8.47 -3.66
N ASP A 530 7.89 7.33 -3.99
CA ASP A 530 9.14 7.24 -4.76
C ASP A 530 9.24 5.88 -5.43
N TYR A 531 9.91 5.83 -6.59
CA TYR A 531 10.07 4.60 -7.37
C TYR A 531 10.79 3.48 -6.61
N PHE A 532 11.68 3.78 -5.68
CA PHE A 532 12.41 2.78 -4.89
C PHE A 532 11.77 2.50 -3.52
N LEU A 533 10.45 2.66 -3.39
CA LEU A 533 9.70 2.51 -2.13
C LEU A 533 10.13 1.30 -1.30
N MET A 534 10.22 0.11 -1.90
CA MET A 534 10.61 -1.11 -1.17
C MET A 534 12.03 -1.04 -0.58
N HIS A 535 12.96 -0.36 -1.27
CA HIS A 535 14.33 -0.15 -0.80
C HIS A 535 14.35 0.83 0.38
N HIS A 536 13.53 1.88 0.30
CA HIS A 536 13.39 2.85 1.39
C HIS A 536 12.74 2.23 2.63
N VAL A 537 11.75 1.35 2.46
CA VAL A 537 11.19 0.56 3.59
C VAL A 537 12.29 -0.27 4.24
N PHE A 538 13.13 -0.95 3.44
CA PHE A 538 14.27 -1.72 3.97
C PHE A 538 15.22 -0.86 4.81
N GLU A 539 15.63 0.30 4.27
CA GLU A 539 16.50 1.26 4.96
C GLU A 539 15.87 1.74 6.26
N MET A 540 14.59 2.12 6.25
CA MET A 540 13.92 2.60 7.46
C MET A 540 13.76 1.50 8.51
N LEU A 541 13.48 0.25 8.12
CA LEU A 541 13.46 -0.87 9.08
C LEU A 541 14.82 -1.11 9.71
N TYR A 542 15.92 -0.95 8.97
CA TYR A 542 17.27 -1.01 9.51
C TYR A 542 17.51 0.07 10.60
N HIS A 543 16.91 1.25 10.46
CA HIS A 543 17.06 2.32 11.47
C HIS A 543 16.09 2.19 12.65
N LEU A 544 14.95 1.50 12.47
CA LEU A 544 13.86 1.45 13.46
C LEU A 544 13.81 0.12 14.24
N ASP A 545 14.39 -0.96 13.71
CA ASP A 545 14.33 -2.29 14.32
C ASP A 545 15.72 -2.91 14.54
N GLU A 546 16.05 -3.15 15.81
CA GLU A 546 17.38 -3.63 16.21
C GLU A 546 17.65 -5.07 15.75
N ARG A 547 16.64 -5.94 15.75
CA ARG A 547 16.78 -7.34 15.32
C ARG A 547 17.00 -7.40 13.81
N PHE A 548 16.26 -6.60 13.04
CA PHE A 548 16.47 -6.42 11.61
C PHE A 548 17.88 -5.93 11.31
N ARG A 549 18.32 -4.87 12.00
CA ARG A 549 19.67 -4.30 11.85
C ARG A 549 20.77 -5.33 12.15
N ALA A 550 20.66 -6.03 13.27
CA ALA A 550 21.66 -7.01 13.69
C ALA A 550 21.79 -8.18 12.69
N ASP A 551 20.67 -8.68 12.17
CA ASP A 551 20.69 -9.74 11.15
C ASP A 551 21.35 -9.25 9.86
N TRP A 552 21.03 -8.01 9.44
CA TRP A 552 21.62 -7.41 8.24
C TRP A 552 23.12 -7.14 8.35
N ASP A 553 23.56 -6.61 9.49
CA ASP A 553 24.97 -6.27 9.76
C ASP A 553 25.86 -7.51 9.92
N ALA A 554 25.28 -8.64 10.35
CA ALA A 554 26.00 -9.91 10.43
C ALA A 554 26.28 -10.53 9.04
N GLY A 555 25.53 -10.15 8.01
CA GLY A 555 25.56 -10.76 6.68
C GLY A 555 26.69 -10.27 5.76
N LEU A 556 26.96 -11.04 4.70
CA LEU A 556 27.92 -10.64 3.67
C LEU A 556 27.41 -9.43 2.87
N ARG A 557 28.30 -8.45 2.64
CA ARG A 557 28.00 -7.22 1.90
C ARG A 557 28.69 -7.23 0.53
N LEU A 558 27.92 -7.45 -0.52
CA LEU A 558 28.42 -7.37 -1.90
C LEU A 558 27.87 -6.13 -2.59
N ASN A 559 28.78 -5.38 -3.21
CA ASN A 559 28.41 -4.11 -3.83
C ASN A 559 27.52 -4.33 -5.06
N SER A 560 26.56 -3.44 -5.30
CA SER A 560 25.69 -3.50 -6.48
C SER A 560 26.39 -3.07 -7.78
N LYS A 561 27.54 -2.39 -7.75
CA LYS A 561 28.22 -1.90 -8.96
C LYS A 561 28.73 -3.01 -9.88
N PRO A 562 29.49 -4.03 -9.41
CA PRO A 562 29.98 -5.08 -10.31
C PRO A 562 28.86 -5.80 -11.09
N PRO A 563 27.73 -6.22 -10.46
CA PRO A 563 26.59 -6.75 -11.20
C PRO A 563 25.99 -5.83 -12.28
N HIS A 564 26.18 -4.51 -12.20
CA HIS A 564 25.66 -3.57 -13.20
C HIS A 564 26.68 -3.22 -14.29
N ALA A 565 27.93 -3.65 -14.19
CA ALA A 565 28.96 -3.31 -15.17
C ALA A 565 28.57 -3.75 -16.59
N LEU A 566 28.01 -4.96 -16.74
CA LEU A 566 27.53 -5.45 -18.04
C LEU A 566 26.38 -4.58 -18.59
N GLN A 567 25.51 -4.06 -17.73
CA GLN A 567 24.38 -3.22 -18.15
C GLN A 567 24.84 -1.96 -18.89
N GLU A 568 25.96 -1.37 -18.46
CA GLU A 568 26.50 -0.12 -19.00
C GLU A 568 27.11 -0.32 -20.39
N VAL A 569 27.67 -1.50 -20.64
CA VAL A 569 28.37 -1.83 -21.89
C VAL A 569 27.57 -2.73 -22.83
N MET A 570 26.41 -3.26 -22.42
CA MET A 570 25.70 -4.32 -23.17
C MET A 570 25.37 -4.00 -24.64
N LEU A 571 25.29 -2.72 -25.02
CA LEU A 571 25.02 -2.28 -26.40
C LEU A 571 26.29 -1.94 -27.21
N GLN A 572 27.45 -1.95 -26.57
CA GLN A 572 28.76 -1.74 -27.19
C GLN A 572 29.24 -3.01 -27.88
N ALA A 573 30.20 -2.87 -28.80
CA ALA A 573 30.84 -4.01 -29.45
C ALA A 573 31.50 -4.92 -28.40
N TYR A 574 31.39 -6.23 -28.60
CA TYR A 574 31.98 -7.24 -27.74
C TYR A 574 33.51 -7.11 -27.72
N ASP A 575 34.06 -7.10 -26.51
CA ASP A 575 35.48 -7.16 -26.22
C ASP A 575 35.69 -8.31 -25.22
N PRO A 576 36.52 -9.32 -25.56
CA PRO A 576 36.69 -10.51 -24.73
C PRO A 576 37.36 -10.22 -23.38
N ASP A 577 38.32 -9.29 -23.32
CA ASP A 577 39.05 -8.98 -22.08
C ASP A 577 38.14 -8.24 -21.10
N MET A 578 37.34 -7.30 -21.63
CA MET A 578 36.31 -6.61 -20.86
C MET A 578 35.21 -7.57 -20.42
N TYR A 579 34.76 -8.49 -21.28
CA TYR A 579 33.77 -9.50 -20.92
C TYR A 579 34.25 -10.34 -19.73
N GLN A 580 35.48 -10.86 -19.82
CA GLN A 580 36.08 -11.64 -18.74
C GLN A 580 36.13 -10.85 -17.42
N THR A 581 36.62 -9.60 -17.48
CA THR A 581 36.67 -8.71 -16.31
C THR A 581 35.31 -8.51 -15.67
N VAL A 582 34.26 -8.32 -16.49
CA VAL A 582 32.89 -8.13 -16.00
C VAL A 582 32.36 -9.42 -15.37
N MET A 583 32.57 -10.58 -16.00
CA MET A 583 32.11 -11.88 -15.49
C MET A 583 32.78 -12.26 -14.17
N GLU A 584 34.08 -12.01 -14.01
CA GLU A 584 34.82 -12.26 -12.77
C GLU A 584 34.38 -11.34 -11.61
N GLY A 585 33.75 -10.20 -11.91
CA GLY A 585 33.32 -9.22 -10.91
C GLY A 585 32.07 -9.61 -10.11
N ALA A 586 31.23 -10.51 -10.62
CA ALA A 586 30.00 -10.94 -9.96
C ALA A 586 29.48 -12.29 -10.51
N PHE A 587 28.79 -13.06 -9.67
CA PHE A 587 28.12 -14.30 -10.10
C PHE A 587 26.78 -14.05 -10.85
N ALA A 588 26.27 -12.82 -10.79
CA ALA A 588 25.00 -12.40 -11.34
C ALA A 588 25.09 -10.97 -11.89
N HIS A 589 24.59 -10.76 -13.11
CA HIS A 589 24.76 -9.53 -13.89
C HIS A 589 23.41 -8.96 -14.31
N LYS A 590 23.06 -7.79 -13.80
CA LYS A 590 21.77 -7.14 -14.05
C LYS A 590 21.77 -6.44 -15.40
N LEU A 591 20.95 -6.90 -16.34
CA LEU A 591 20.73 -6.27 -17.65
C LEU A 591 19.43 -5.43 -17.69
N ARG A 592 19.17 -4.81 -18.84
CA ARG A 592 17.89 -4.15 -19.17
C ARG A 592 17.34 -4.67 -20.50
N TYR A 593 16.02 -4.77 -20.62
CA TYR A 593 15.37 -5.18 -21.88
C TYR A 593 14.81 -4.02 -22.70
N LYS A 594 14.71 -2.81 -22.12
CA LYS A 594 14.24 -1.61 -22.83
C LYS A 594 15.44 -0.90 -23.45
N TYR A 595 15.48 -0.88 -24.78
CA TYR A 595 16.43 -0.16 -25.62
C TYR A 595 15.77 0.11 -26.98
N ARG A 596 16.30 1.07 -27.74
CA ARG A 596 15.84 1.35 -29.10
C ARG A 596 16.47 0.33 -30.05
N ALA A 597 15.70 -0.19 -30.99
CA ALA A 597 16.16 -1.25 -31.88
C ALA A 597 17.47 -0.91 -32.63
N HIS A 598 17.67 0.35 -33.01
CA HIS A 598 18.88 0.80 -33.69
C HIS A 598 20.13 0.87 -32.80
N GLU A 599 19.98 0.80 -31.47
CA GLU A 599 21.13 0.75 -30.55
C GLU A 599 21.76 -0.65 -30.49
N LEU A 600 21.01 -1.69 -30.88
CA LEU A 600 21.50 -3.07 -30.89
C LEU A 600 22.34 -3.33 -32.15
N ARG A 601 23.64 -3.55 -31.96
CA ARG A 601 24.58 -3.95 -33.02
C ARG A 601 24.74 -5.47 -33.05
N SER A 602 24.96 -6.05 -34.23
CA SER A 602 25.09 -7.51 -34.38
C SER A 602 26.20 -8.10 -33.50
N GLU A 603 27.32 -7.40 -33.36
CA GLU A 603 28.46 -7.83 -32.53
C GLU A 603 28.49 -7.15 -31.16
N SER A 604 27.34 -6.71 -30.64
CA SER A 604 27.31 -6.23 -29.26
C SER A 604 27.30 -7.37 -28.25
N TYR A 605 27.70 -7.09 -27.01
CA TYR A 605 27.55 -8.04 -25.90
C TYR A 605 26.13 -8.60 -25.82
N LEU A 606 25.11 -7.73 -25.86
CA LEU A 606 23.71 -8.14 -25.79
C LEU A 606 23.30 -9.07 -26.94
N ALA A 607 23.73 -8.75 -28.17
CA ALA A 607 23.41 -9.59 -29.31
C ALA A 607 24.03 -10.99 -29.18
N ARG A 608 25.27 -11.07 -28.68
CA ARG A 608 25.95 -12.33 -28.40
C ARG A 608 25.32 -13.13 -27.25
N ILE A 609 24.93 -12.46 -26.16
CA ILE A 609 24.14 -13.06 -25.06
C ILE A 609 22.85 -13.68 -25.61
N ILE A 610 22.14 -12.96 -26.48
CA ILE A 610 20.88 -13.43 -27.07
C ILE A 610 21.09 -14.65 -27.98
N ARG A 611 22.21 -14.70 -28.72
CA ARG A 611 22.55 -15.83 -29.58
C ARG A 611 23.11 -17.03 -28.84
N GLY A 612 23.67 -16.82 -27.64
CA GLY A 612 24.35 -17.86 -26.87
C GLY A 612 25.72 -18.24 -27.44
N ASP A 613 26.40 -17.30 -28.11
CA ASP A 613 27.73 -17.49 -28.71
C ASP A 613 28.85 -16.74 -27.94
N LEU A 614 28.60 -16.43 -26.67
CA LEU A 614 29.64 -16.02 -25.73
C LEU A 614 30.42 -17.23 -25.20
N PRO A 615 31.72 -17.07 -24.92
CA PRO A 615 32.56 -18.15 -24.42
C PRO A 615 32.13 -18.70 -23.06
#